data_AF-A0A2V9AJK0-F1
#
_entry.id   AF-A0A2V9AJK0-F1
#
_cell.length_a   1.000
_cell.length_b   1.000
_cell.length_c   1.000
_cell.angle_alpha   90.00
_cell.angle_beta   90.00
_cell.angle_gamma   90.00
#
_symmetry.space_group_name_H-M   'P 1'
#
loop_
_entity.id
_entity.type
_entity.pdbx_description
1 polymer ?
#
loop_
_entity_poly.entity_id
_entity_poly.type
_entity_poly.pdbx_seq_one_letter_code
_entity_poly.pdbx_strand_id
1 'polypeptide(L)'
;MNEFVSIAPSVKLGKDVRLSKFINLYGCEIGDETKIGAFVEIQKNSSVGKRCKISSHTFVCEGVEIQDNVFVGHSVTFIND
;
A
#
# COMPACT_ATOMS: atom_id res chain seq x y z
N MET A 1 11.37 8.49 10.84
CA MET A 1 10.85 7.82 9.63
C MET A 1 11.87 6.75 9.26
N ASN A 2 11.46 5.50 8.99
CA ASN A 2 12.40 4.40 8.73
C ASN A 2 13.25 4.76 7.49
N GLU A 3 14.57 4.56 7.54
CA GLU A 3 15.52 5.05 6.51
C GLU A 3 15.22 4.56 5.09
N PHE A 4 14.42 3.51 4.97
CA PHE A 4 14.15 2.80 3.73
C PHE A 4 12.69 2.90 3.26
N VAL A 5 11.85 3.76 3.87
CA VAL A 5 10.46 3.95 3.41
C VAL A 5 10.33 5.30 2.71
N SER A 6 9.79 5.29 1.48
CA SER A 6 9.43 6.48 0.74
C SER A 6 7.93 6.71 0.87
N ILE A 7 7.54 7.71 1.64
CA ILE A 7 6.14 8.03 1.93
C ILE A 7 5.93 9.51 1.64
N ALA A 8 5.13 9.84 0.63
CA ALA A 8 4.80 11.22 0.33
C ALA A 8 4.00 11.87 1.48
N PRO A 9 4.15 13.18 1.75
CA PRO A 9 3.41 13.87 2.82
C PRO A 9 1.87 13.77 2.72
N SER A 10 1.36 13.50 1.52
CA SER A 10 -0.08 13.36 1.24
C SER A 10 -0.65 11.97 1.54
N VAL A 11 0.18 10.99 1.88
CA VAL A 11 -0.27 9.64 2.22
C VAL A 11 -0.99 9.64 3.57
N LYS A 12 -2.16 9.01 3.62
CA LYS A 12 -2.91 8.82 4.86
C LYS A 12 -2.73 7.39 5.35
N LEU A 13 -2.23 7.24 6.57
CA LEU A 13 -2.06 5.95 7.22
C LEU A 13 -3.04 5.82 8.38
N GLY A 14 -3.76 4.71 8.43
CA GLY A 14 -4.57 4.30 9.56
C GLY A 14 -3.74 3.90 10.78
N LYS A 15 -4.43 3.43 11.80
CA LYS A 15 -3.82 2.93 13.04
C LYS A 15 -3.16 1.58 12.79
N ASP A 16 -2.00 1.36 13.42
CA ASP A 16 -1.29 0.08 13.43
C ASP A 16 -0.95 -0.48 12.03
N VAL A 17 -0.82 0.38 11.02
CA VAL A 17 -0.31 0.02 9.69
C VAL A 17 1.15 -0.44 9.82
N ARG A 18 1.47 -1.58 9.21
CA ARG A 18 2.82 -2.16 9.26
C ARG A 18 3.47 -2.06 7.90
N LEU A 19 4.57 -1.31 7.87
CA LEU A 19 5.31 -1.01 6.65
C LEU A 19 6.65 -1.73 6.66
N SER A 20 6.89 -2.55 5.64
CA SER A 20 8.21 -3.13 5.38
C SER A 20 9.17 -2.08 4.82
N LYS A 21 10.45 -2.45 4.70
CA LYS A 21 11.45 -1.61 4.04
C LYS A 21 11.24 -1.56 2.52
N PHE A 22 11.77 -0.51 1.89
CA PHE A 22 11.80 -0.30 0.44
C PHE A 22 10.42 -0.18 -0.20
N ILE A 23 9.50 0.51 0.47
CA ILE A 23 8.16 0.79 -0.08
C ILE A 23 8.09 2.20 -0.65
N ASN A 24 7.19 2.38 -1.62
CA ASN A 24 6.88 3.64 -2.26
C ASN A 24 5.38 3.92 -2.15
N LEU A 25 4.99 4.91 -1.35
CA LEU A 25 3.60 5.32 -1.18
C LEU A 25 3.43 6.77 -1.63
N TYR A 26 2.48 7.01 -2.54
CA TYR A 26 2.20 8.33 -3.09
C TYR A 26 0.72 8.64 -2.97
N GLY A 27 0.34 9.72 -2.27
CA GLY A 27 -1.04 10.27 -2.28
C GLY A 27 -2.17 9.25 -2.13
N CYS A 28 -1.94 8.15 -1.41
CA CYS A 28 -2.87 7.04 -1.25
C CYS A 28 -3.34 6.94 0.21
N GLU A 29 -4.37 6.11 0.44
CA GLU A 29 -4.92 5.86 1.77
C GLU A 29 -4.75 4.39 2.14
N ILE A 30 -4.18 4.11 3.32
CA ILE A 30 -3.99 2.75 3.85
C ILE A 30 -4.76 2.62 5.16
N GLY A 31 -5.73 1.71 5.19
CA GLY A 31 -6.61 1.47 6.33
C GLY A 31 -5.92 0.79 7.52
N ASP A 32 -6.60 0.83 8.67
CA ASP A 32 -6.13 0.28 9.94
C ASP A 32 -5.66 -1.17 9.84
N GLU A 33 -4.59 -1.50 10.57
CA GLU A 33 -4.03 -2.86 10.71
C GLU A 33 -3.55 -3.51 9.39
N THR A 34 -3.49 -2.75 8.30
CA THR A 34 -3.01 -3.25 7.00
C THR A 34 -1.50 -3.39 6.97
N LYS A 35 -1.02 -4.45 6.30
CA LYS A 35 0.40 -4.78 6.17
C LYS A 35 0.85 -4.57 4.72
N ILE A 36 1.91 -3.77 4.56
CA ILE A 36 2.55 -3.51 3.27
C ILE A 36 3.91 -4.22 3.24
N GLY A 37 4.05 -5.16 2.31
CA GLY A 37 5.25 -5.94 2.05
C GLY A 37 6.40 -5.10 1.48
N ALA A 38 7.60 -5.66 1.47
CA ALA A 38 8.77 -4.97 0.90
C ALA A 38 8.62 -4.77 -0.61
N PHE A 39 9.18 -3.69 -1.15
CA PHE A 39 9.13 -3.39 -2.59
C PHE A 39 7.72 -3.23 -3.14
N VAL A 40 6.75 -2.88 -2.29
CA VAL A 40 5.40 -2.52 -2.73
C VAL A 40 5.39 -1.05 -3.14
N GLU A 41 4.72 -0.78 -4.25
CA GLU A 41 4.43 0.57 -4.73
C GLU A 41 2.92 0.79 -4.83
N ILE A 42 2.43 1.88 -4.23
CA ILE A 42 1.02 2.28 -4.27
C ILE A 42 0.94 3.74 -4.70
N GLN A 43 0.32 3.96 -5.86
CA GLN A 43 0.23 5.27 -6.47
C GLN A 43 -0.93 6.12 -5.94
N LYS A 44 -0.90 7.40 -6.29
CA LYS A 44 -1.86 8.42 -5.86
C LYS A 44 -3.30 8.03 -6.19
N ASN A 45 -4.24 8.56 -5.40
CA ASN A 45 -5.68 8.32 -5.56
C ASN A 45 -6.11 6.86 -5.37
N SER A 46 -5.21 5.97 -4.95
CA SER A 46 -5.54 4.58 -4.62
C SER A 46 -5.90 4.45 -3.14
N SER A 47 -6.73 3.46 -2.81
CA SER A 47 -7.10 3.13 -1.44
C SER A 47 -6.91 1.65 -1.15
N VAL A 48 -6.37 1.35 0.03
CA VAL A 48 -6.32 0.00 0.59
C VAL A 48 -7.07 0.01 1.92
N GLY A 49 -8.07 -0.87 2.03
CA GLY A 49 -8.92 -1.00 3.20
C GLY A 49 -8.18 -1.52 4.44
N LYS A 50 -8.95 -1.87 5.46
CA LYS A 50 -8.48 -2.34 6.77
C LYS A 50 -8.13 -3.81 6.76
N ARG A 51 -7.16 -4.20 7.59
CA ARG A 51 -6.74 -5.60 7.80
C ARG A 51 -6.35 -6.31 6.50
N CYS A 52 -5.85 -5.56 5.52
CA CYS A 52 -5.35 -6.12 4.28
C CYS A 52 -3.91 -6.59 4.43
N LYS A 53 -3.50 -7.50 3.55
CA LYS A 53 -2.09 -7.88 3.39
C LYS A 53 -1.71 -7.73 1.94
N ILE A 54 -0.85 -6.76 1.67
CA ILE A 54 -0.27 -6.49 0.36
C ILE A 54 1.15 -7.09 0.35
N SER A 55 1.33 -8.21 -0.34
CA SER A 55 2.62 -8.92 -0.34
C SER A 55 3.69 -8.22 -1.19
N SER A 56 4.94 -8.67 -1.06
CA SER A 56 6.09 -8.00 -1.68
C SER A 56 6.01 -7.95 -3.20
N HIS A 57 6.64 -6.93 -3.79
CA HIS A 57 6.68 -6.67 -5.23
C HIS A 57 5.30 -6.43 -5.88
N THR A 58 4.26 -6.17 -5.09
CA THR A 58 2.97 -5.74 -5.62
C THR A 58 3.04 -4.29 -6.10
N PHE A 59 2.45 -4.04 -7.26
CA PHE A 59 2.24 -2.69 -7.79
C PHE A 59 0.74 -2.37 -7.84
N VAL A 60 0.34 -1.26 -7.21
CA VAL A 60 -1.03 -0.73 -7.21
C VAL A 60 -1.04 0.58 -8.00
N CYS A 61 -1.59 0.54 -9.22
CA CYS A 61 -1.71 1.70 -10.09
C CYS A 61 -2.69 2.75 -9.55
N GLU A 62 -2.58 4.00 -10.01
CA GLU A 62 -3.43 5.11 -9.61
C GLU A 62 -4.94 4.79 -9.71
N GLY A 63 -5.69 5.16 -8.67
CA GLY A 63 -7.15 5.01 -8.66
C GLY A 63 -7.67 3.60 -8.35
N VAL A 64 -6.79 2.64 -8.06
CA VAL A 64 -7.20 1.30 -7.64
C VAL A 64 -7.74 1.33 -6.21
N GLU A 65 -8.87 0.66 -6.00
CA GLU A 65 -9.50 0.49 -4.68
C GLU A 65 -9.47 -0.99 -4.25
N ILE A 66 -8.82 -1.26 -3.11
CA ILE A 66 -8.75 -2.57 -2.46
C ILE A 66 -9.56 -2.50 -1.17
N GLN A 67 -10.60 -3.31 -1.04
CA GLN A 67 -11.50 -3.31 0.13
C GLN A 67 -10.92 -4.02 1.36
N ASP A 68 -11.63 -3.93 2.49
CA ASP A 68 -11.26 -4.54 3.78
C ASP A 68 -11.03 -6.07 3.70
N ASN A 69 -10.08 -6.56 4.49
CA ASN A 69 -9.73 -7.98 4.65
C ASN A 69 -9.25 -8.67 3.36
N VAL A 70 -8.76 -7.92 2.38
CA VAL A 70 -8.21 -8.48 1.14
C VAL A 70 -6.76 -8.93 1.33
N PHE A 71 -6.45 -10.12 0.79
CA PHE A 71 -5.10 -10.59 0.62
C PHE A 71 -4.66 -10.45 -0.84
N VAL A 72 -3.61 -9.68 -1.08
CA VAL A 72 -2.94 -9.56 -2.38
C VAL A 72 -1.62 -10.32 -2.33
N GLY A 73 -1.47 -11.28 -3.24
CA GLY A 73 -0.28 -12.13 -3.35
C GLY A 73 0.98 -11.39 -3.79
N HIS A 74 2.11 -12.09 -3.70
CA HIS A 74 3.40 -11.55 -4.13
C HIS A 74 3.40 -11.27 -5.64
N SER A 75 4.05 -10.18 -6.05
CA SER A 75 4.23 -9.82 -7.47
C SER A 75 2.93 -9.62 -8.26
N VAL A 76 1.82 -9.32 -7.59
CA VAL A 76 0.57 -8.91 -8.26
C VAL A 76 0.72 -7.49 -8.80
N THR A 77 0.34 -7.29 -10.07
CA THR A 77 0.30 -5.97 -10.70
C THR A 77 -1.15 -5.62 -11.00
N PHE A 78 -1.66 -4.57 -10.36
CA PHE A 78 -2.92 -3.96 -10.77
C PHE A 78 -2.64 -2.97 -11.90
N ILE A 79 -3.52 -2.98 -12.89
CA ILE A 79 -3.54 -2.00 -13.96
C ILE A 79 -4.88 -1.26 -13.91
N ASN A 80 -4.87 -0.03 -14.41
CA ASN A 80 -6.05 0.73 -14.78
C ASN A 80 -6.00 0.99 -16.30
N ASP A 81 -7.14 1.31 -16.90
CA ASP A 81 -7.28 1.58 -18.34
C ASP A 81 -6.64 2.92 -18.75
#